data_AF-A0A535RFF2-F1
#
_entry.id   AF-A0A535RFF2-F1
#
_cell.length_a   1.000
_cell.length_b   1.000
_cell.length_c   1.000
_cell.angle_alpha   90.00
_cell.angle_beta   90.00
_cell.angle_gamma   90.00
#
_symmetry.space_group_name_H-M   'P 1'
#
loop_
_entity.id
_entity.type
_entity.pdbx_description
1 polymer ?
#
loop_
_entity_poly.entity_id
_entity_poly.type
_entity_poly.pdbx_seq_one_letter_code
_entity_poly.pdbx_strand_id
1 'polypeptide(L)'
;MSVLPLPARRAPARYYCEQDGWEFNPRYTEGACPICGWTPEGAPSAPAWLALSRKVEWDLIGLFVLFIVLTFCAVIVAHAAHLRIPFVGVR
;
A
#
# COMPACT_ATOMS: atom_id res chain seq x y z
N MET A 1 -7.65 -39.33 -25.08
CA MET A 1 -7.58 -39.13 -23.61
C MET A 1 -7.09 -37.71 -23.37
N SER A 2 -8.00 -36.77 -23.22
CA SER A 2 -7.69 -35.35 -23.01
C SER A 2 -7.65 -35.10 -21.51
N VAL A 3 -6.46 -34.91 -20.94
CA VAL A 3 -6.28 -34.57 -19.53
C VAL A 3 -6.59 -33.09 -19.38
N LEU A 4 -7.77 -32.76 -18.87
CA LEU A 4 -8.12 -31.39 -18.47
C LEU A 4 -7.21 -30.98 -17.30
N PRO A 5 -6.53 -29.81 -17.36
CA PRO A 5 -5.76 -29.32 -16.23
C PRO A 5 -6.73 -29.02 -15.07
N LEU A 6 -6.48 -29.65 -13.92
CA LEU A 6 -7.25 -29.39 -12.70
C LEU A 6 -7.13 -27.90 -12.34
N PRO A 7 -8.23 -27.26 -11.89
CA PRO A 7 -8.17 -25.88 -11.44
C PRO A 7 -7.14 -25.77 -10.33
N ALA A 8 -6.18 -24.87 -10.49
CA ALA A 8 -5.15 -24.61 -9.49
C ALA A 8 -5.80 -24.44 -8.13
N ARG A 9 -5.51 -25.36 -7.19
CA ARG A 9 -5.96 -25.27 -5.79
C ARG A 9 -5.58 -23.87 -5.32
N ARG A 10 -6.57 -23.05 -4.98
CA ARG A 10 -6.34 -21.74 -4.35
C ARG A 10 -5.50 -22.02 -3.11
N ALA A 11 -4.25 -21.55 -3.11
CA ALA A 11 -3.37 -21.69 -1.96
C ALA A 11 -4.10 -21.12 -0.73
N PRO A 12 -3.97 -21.76 0.44
CA PRO A 12 -4.67 -21.33 1.64
C PRO A 12 -4.30 -19.87 1.94
N ALA A 13 -5.33 -19.04 2.16
CA ALA A 13 -5.14 -17.61 2.40
C ALA A 13 -4.49 -17.32 3.76
N ARG A 14 -4.36 -18.33 4.63
CA ARG A 14 -3.82 -18.23 5.99
C ARG A 14 -2.98 -19.46 6.29
N TYR A 15 -1.87 -19.23 6.97
CA TYR A 15 -0.93 -20.24 7.45
C TYR A 15 -0.84 -20.15 8.96
N TYR A 16 -0.65 -21.30 9.59
CA TYR A 16 -0.48 -21.41 11.02
C TYR A 16 0.99 -21.69 11.30
N CYS A 17 1.61 -20.88 12.16
CA CYS A 17 2.98 -21.15 12.58
C CYS A 17 2.98 -22.23 13.66
N GLU A 18 3.78 -23.27 13.45
CA GLU A 18 3.88 -24.42 14.37
C GLU A 18 4.60 -24.07 15.69
N GLN A 19 5.33 -22.95 15.72
CA GLN A 19 6.22 -22.61 16.82
C GLN A 19 5.55 -21.75 17.89
N ASP A 20 4.75 -20.77 17.47
CA ASP A 20 4.06 -19.81 18.35
C ASP A 20 2.53 -19.95 18.29
N GLY A 21 2.01 -20.78 17.38
CA GLY A 21 0.58 -20.96 17.18
C GLY A 21 -0.13 -19.75 16.56
N TRP A 22 0.61 -18.85 15.90
CA TRP A 22 0.06 -17.65 15.30
C TRP A 22 -0.49 -17.92 13.89
N GLU A 23 -1.70 -17.42 13.61
CA GLU A 23 -2.30 -17.45 12.27
C GLU A 23 -1.93 -16.16 11.51
N PHE A 24 -1.30 -16.30 10.35
CA PHE A 24 -0.91 -15.17 9.51
C PHE A 24 -1.19 -15.41 8.03
N ASN A 25 -1.21 -14.34 7.25
CA ASN A 25 -1.33 -14.41 5.80
C ASN A 25 0.02 -14.09 5.14
N PRO A 26 0.67 -15.05 4.48
CA PRO A 26 2.02 -14.89 3.90
C PRO A 26 2.08 -13.78 2.85
N ARG A 27 0.95 -13.43 2.24
CA ARG A 27 0.85 -12.32 1.29
C ARG A 27 1.28 -10.99 1.89
N TYR A 28 0.98 -10.76 3.17
CA TYR A 28 1.25 -9.50 3.87
C TYR A 28 2.49 -9.57 4.78
N THR A 29 3.06 -10.76 4.95
CA THR A 29 4.21 -11.01 5.84
C THR A 29 5.41 -11.57 5.09
N GLU A 30 5.46 -11.39 3.77
CA GLU A 30 6.58 -11.81 2.90
C GLU A 30 6.87 -13.32 2.96
N GLY A 31 5.84 -14.13 3.25
CA GLY A 31 5.99 -15.58 3.39
C GLY A 31 6.54 -16.04 4.74
N ALA A 32 6.77 -15.15 5.71
CA ALA A 32 7.31 -15.49 7.02
C ALA A 32 6.32 -15.17 8.15
N CYS A 33 6.46 -15.87 9.29
CA CYS A 33 5.77 -15.51 10.53
C CYS A 33 6.30 -14.16 11.04
N PRO A 34 5.44 -13.17 11.36
CA PRO A 34 5.89 -11.86 11.81
C PRO A 34 6.48 -11.84 13.22
N ILE A 35 6.34 -12.92 13.99
CA ILE A 35 6.81 -13.02 15.38
C ILE A 35 8.15 -13.73 15.45
N CYS A 36 8.21 -14.97 14.96
CA CYS A 36 9.40 -15.83 15.07
C CYS A 36 10.22 -15.97 13.77
N GLY A 37 9.69 -15.52 12.63
CA GLY A 37 10.37 -15.61 11.33
C GLY A 37 10.26 -16.97 10.61
N TRP A 38 9.51 -17.93 11.15
CA TRP A 38 9.28 -19.22 10.49
C TRP A 38 8.60 -19.06 9.12
N THR A 39 9.10 -19.75 8.10
CA THR A 39 8.58 -19.71 6.73
C THR A 39 7.93 -21.05 6.35
N PRO A 40 6.64 -21.09 5.97
CA PRO A 40 6.02 -22.31 5.46
C PRO A 40 6.59 -22.69 4.09
N GLU A 41 6.85 -23.99 3.87
CA GLU A 41 7.26 -24.48 2.57
C GLU A 41 6.19 -24.20 1.50
N GLY A 42 6.59 -23.57 0.40
CA GLY A 42 5.68 -23.20 -0.69
C GLY A 42 4.75 -22.01 -0.40
N ALA A 43 4.98 -21.25 0.68
CA ALA A 43 4.23 -20.03 0.93
C ALA A 43 4.40 -19.03 -0.22
N PRO A 44 3.31 -18.50 -0.80
CA PRO A 44 3.41 -17.50 -1.84
C PRO A 44 4.03 -16.21 -1.27
N SER A 45 5.05 -15.70 -1.95
CA SER A 45 5.62 -14.39 -1.62
C SER A 45 4.63 -13.27 -1.92
N ALA A 46 4.83 -12.12 -1.27
CA ALA A 46 4.04 -10.93 -1.53
C ALA A 46 4.12 -10.56 -3.04
N PRO A 47 2.99 -10.24 -3.70
CA PRO A 47 3.02 -9.83 -5.09
C PRO A 47 3.81 -8.51 -5.24
N ALA A 48 4.51 -8.34 -6.37
CA ALA A 48 5.44 -7.24 -6.59
C ALA A 48 4.83 -5.84 -6.35
N TRP A 49 3.55 -5.65 -6.70
CA TRP A 49 2.84 -4.39 -6.47
C TRP A 49 2.66 -4.09 -4.97
N LEU A 50 2.46 -5.11 -4.14
CA LEU A 50 2.28 -4.98 -2.70
C LEU A 50 3.64 -4.74 -2.02
N ALA A 51 4.69 -5.41 -2.50
CA ALA A 51 6.05 -5.13 -2.08
C ALA A 51 6.45 -3.68 -2.42
N LEU A 52 6.03 -3.18 -3.59
CA LEU A 52 6.25 -1.79 -3.99
C LEU A 52 5.42 -0.82 -3.12
N SER A 53 4.15 -1.12 -2.85
CA SER A 53 3.29 -0.25 -2.04
C SER A 53 3.80 -0.12 -0.60
N ARG A 54 4.49 -1.12 -0.03
CA ARG A 54 5.12 -1.01 1.29
C ARG A 54 6.34 -0.08 1.31
N LYS A 55 7.03 0.08 0.17
CA LYS A 55 8.19 0.98 0.04
C LYS A 55 7.79 2.44 -0.17
N VAL A 56 6.55 2.66 -0.58
CA VAL A 56 6.01 4.00 -0.81
C VAL A 56 5.51 4.57 0.50
N GLU A 57 6.01 5.76 0.85
CA GLU A 57 5.59 6.49 2.04
C GLU A 57 4.26 7.21 1.76
N TRP A 58 3.16 6.48 1.97
CA TRP A 58 1.80 6.98 1.72
C TRP A 58 1.46 8.24 2.49
N ASP A 59 2.06 8.43 3.67
CA ASP A 59 1.87 9.62 4.48
C ASP A 59 2.38 10.89 3.76
N LEU A 60 3.54 10.82 3.11
CA LEU A 60 4.06 11.93 2.30
C LEU A 60 3.20 12.21 1.07
N ILE A 61 2.70 11.16 0.41
CA ILE A 61 1.78 11.32 -0.73
C ILE A 61 0.49 11.98 -0.27
N GLY A 62 -0.09 11.51 0.83
CA GLY A 62 -1.31 12.08 1.41
C GLY A 62 -1.12 13.55 1.79
N LEU A 63 0.02 13.87 2.42
CA LEU A 63 0.37 15.23 2.79
C LEU A 63 0.52 16.14 1.55
N PHE A 64 1.16 15.65 0.50
CA PHE A 64 1.32 16.40 -0.75
C PHE A 64 -0.02 16.65 -1.46
N VAL A 65 -0.89 15.64 -1.52
CA VAL A 65 -2.24 15.79 -2.07
C VAL A 65 -3.04 16.80 -1.26
N LEU A 66 -2.99 16.72 0.07
CA LEU A 66 -3.64 17.67 0.96
C LEU A 66 -3.14 19.10 0.72
N PHE A 67 -1.82 19.29 0.61
CA PHE A 67 -1.22 20.58 0.31
C PHE A 67 -1.74 21.17 -1.01
N ILE A 68 -1.83 20.35 -2.07
CA ILE A 68 -2.40 20.79 -3.35
C ILE A 68 -3.85 21.24 -3.18
N VAL A 69 -4.69 20.42 -2.54
CA VAL A 69 -6.11 20.75 -2.33
C VAL A 69 -6.26 22.06 -1.55
N LEU A 70 -5.51 22.21 -0.45
CA LEU A 70 -5.53 23.44 0.34
C LEU A 70 -5.07 24.65 -0.46
N THR A 71 -4.05 24.50 -1.30
CA THR A 71 -3.58 25.57 -2.19
C THR A 71 -4.67 25.97 -3.19
N PHE A 72 -5.33 25.00 -3.82
CA PHE A 72 -6.46 25.26 -4.72
C PHE A 72 -7.61 25.97 -4.00
N CYS A 73 -7.99 25.52 -2.81
CA CYS A 73 -9.00 26.19 -1.99
C CYS A 73 -8.60 27.63 -1.66
N ALA A 74 -7.35 27.86 -1.26
CA ALA A 74 -6.83 29.20 -0.95
C ALA A 74 -6.91 30.12 -2.18
N VAL A 75 -6.54 29.62 -3.37
CA VAL A 75 -6.62 30.37 -4.63
C VAL A 75 -8.08 30.73 -4.96
N ILE A 76 -8.99 29.77 -4.87
CA ILE A 76 -10.43 29.99 -5.12
C ILE A 76 -10.99 31.06 -4.17
N VAL A 77 -10.68 30.94 -2.87
CA VAL A 77 -11.13 31.90 -1.85
C VAL A 77 -10.53 33.29 -2.12
N ALA A 78 -9.25 33.38 -2.46
CA ALA A 78 -8.61 34.66 -2.78
C ALA A 78 -9.25 35.34 -4.00
N HIS A 79 -9.53 34.56 -5.05
CA HIS A 79 -10.25 35.06 -6.23
C HIS A 79 -11.67 35.53 -5.88
N ALA A 80 -12.42 34.75 -5.10
CA ALA A 80 -13.78 35.10 -4.68
C ALA A 80 -13.82 36.34 -3.78
N ALA A 81 -12.80 36.53 -2.94
CA ALA A 81 -12.64 37.68 -2.08
C ALA A 81 -12.08 38.92 -2.80
N HIS A 82 -11.83 38.83 -4.12
CA HIS A 82 -11.16 39.86 -4.92
C HIS A 82 -9.82 40.34 -4.32
N LEU A 83 -9.13 39.46 -3.58
CA LEU A 83 -7.84 39.76 -3.01
C LEU A 83 -6.78 39.76 -4.11
N ARG A 84 -6.19 40.92 -4.37
CA ARG A 84 -5.00 41.02 -5.22
C ARG A 84 -3.80 40.60 -4.40
N ILE A 85 -3.24 39.42 -4.69
CA ILE A 85 -2.04 38.91 -4.00
C ILE A 85 -0.88 39.85 -4.36
N PRO A 86 -0.32 40.62 -3.40
CA PRO A 86 0.69 41.64 -3.72
C PRO A 86 2.09 41.07 -4.00
N PHE A 87 2.26 39.74 -3.99
CA PHE A 87 3.57 39.08 -4.01
C PHE A 87 4.05 38.60 -5.40
N VAL A 88 3.27 38.80 -6.47
CA VAL A 88 3.76 38.60 -7.86
C VAL A 88 4.36 39.92 -8.35
N GLY A 89 5.44 40.33 -7.71
CA GLY A 89 6.18 41.56 -7.97
C GLY A 89 7.64 41.37 -7.59
N VAL A 90 8.30 40.42 -8.22
CA VAL A 90 9.76 40.42 -8.29
C VAL A 90 10.12 41.61 -9.18
N ARG A 91 10.90 42.54 -8.62
CA ARG A 91 11.47 43.69 -9.33
C ARG A 91 12.24 43.27 -10.57
#